data_AF-A0A1A3Q2N6-F1
#
_entry.id   AF-A0A1A3Q2N6-F1
#
_cell.length_a   1.000
_cell.length_b   1.000
_cell.length_c   1.000
_cell.angle_alpha   90.00
_cell.angle_beta   90.00
_cell.angle_gamma   90.00
#
_symmetry.space_group_name_H-M   'P 1'
#
loop_
_entity.id
_entity.type
_entity.pdbx_description
1 polymer ?
#
loop_
_entity_poly.entity_id
_entity_poly.type
_entity_poly.pdbx_seq_one_letter_code
_entity_poly.pdbx_strand_id
1 'polypeptide(L)'
;MDSQGPLLLGDIRRSRANSSRNGLLGSIAPALAPEKFEGLWCTSYIYEDAHHVDVTSVTVANGALTARNTPPAPRTEGRAMGFHNDINFSVVGRHLIGQWLNTSDSYYFGSLHLAALPGETVLDGMYSAIVSDSKVVAGRWRWVRIEPRTALGIDLTTVSLADPNRLHSMIFEHDPYSRPIPLAEILEEP
;
A
#
# COMPACT_ATOMS: atom_id res chain seq x y z
N MET A 1 43.31 -8.61 -34.05
CA MET A 1 43.00 -8.39 -32.62
C MET A 1 42.18 -7.12 -32.52
N ASP A 2 40.88 -7.35 -32.65
CA ASP A 2 39.66 -6.59 -32.36
C ASP A 2 39.69 -5.06 -32.29
N SER A 3 39.16 -4.48 -33.37
CA SER A 3 38.63 -3.12 -33.45
C SER A 3 37.28 -3.02 -32.75
N GLN A 4 37.17 -2.22 -31.69
CA GLN A 4 35.87 -1.72 -31.24
C GLN A 4 35.41 -0.62 -32.20
N GLY A 5 34.33 -0.90 -32.95
CA GLY A 5 33.65 0.07 -33.79
C GLY A 5 32.89 1.11 -32.94
N PRO A 6 32.64 2.32 -33.47
CA PRO A 6 31.94 3.37 -32.76
C PRO A 6 30.47 2.98 -32.55
N LEU A 7 29.98 3.14 -31.32
CA LEU A 7 28.57 2.96 -30.99
C LEU A 7 27.73 3.96 -31.80
N LEU A 8 26.86 3.43 -32.66
CA LEU A 8 25.93 4.23 -33.45
C LEU A 8 24.93 4.94 -32.54
N LEU A 9 24.62 6.19 -32.87
CA LEU A 9 23.67 7.07 -32.16
C LEU A 9 22.28 6.41 -31.93
N GLY A 10 21.95 5.36 -32.70
CA GLY A 10 20.74 4.55 -32.57
C GLY A 10 20.72 3.62 -31.34
N ASP A 11 21.87 3.15 -30.87
CA ASP A 11 21.97 2.22 -29.73
C ASP A 11 21.76 2.93 -28.38
N ILE A 12 22.20 4.19 -28.30
CA ILE A 12 21.94 5.06 -27.15
C ILE A 12 20.46 5.43 -27.05
N ARG A 13 19.76 5.58 -28.20
CA ARG A 13 18.32 5.88 -28.22
C ARG A 13 17.46 4.67 -27.85
N ARG A 14 17.86 3.45 -28.20
CA ARG A 14 17.12 2.23 -27.82
C ARG A 14 17.21 1.91 -26.33
N SER A 15 18.36 2.14 -25.67
CA SER A 15 18.46 1.96 -24.22
C SER A 15 17.62 2.98 -23.44
N ARG A 16 17.55 4.24 -23.89
CA ARG A 16 16.69 5.28 -23.31
C ARG A 16 15.19 5.08 -23.55
N ALA A 17 14.81 4.45 -24.65
CA ALA A 17 13.41 4.19 -24.97
C ALA A 17 12.78 3.07 -24.12
N ASN A 18 13.60 2.13 -23.60
CA ASN A 18 13.14 1.14 -22.62
C ASN A 18 13.13 1.68 -21.18
N SER A 19 14.01 2.63 -20.84
CA SER A 19 13.97 3.29 -19.53
C SER A 19 12.79 4.24 -19.34
N SER A 20 12.13 4.67 -20.42
CA SER A 20 11.03 5.64 -20.32
C SER A 20 9.69 5.02 -19.89
N ARG A 21 9.47 3.71 -20.09
CA ARG A 21 8.24 3.04 -19.63
C ARG A 21 8.21 2.76 -18.13
N ASN A 22 9.38 2.59 -17.50
CA ASN A 22 9.47 2.25 -16.09
C ASN A 22 9.86 3.45 -15.19
N GLY A 23 9.93 4.66 -15.76
CA GLY A 23 10.35 5.86 -15.04
C GLY A 23 11.78 5.79 -14.50
N LEU A 24 12.20 6.83 -13.76
CA LEU A 24 13.55 6.91 -13.17
C LEU A 24 13.87 5.73 -12.25
N LEU A 25 12.86 5.23 -11.54
CA LEU A 25 13.00 4.14 -10.58
C LEU A 25 13.07 2.75 -11.25
N GLY A 26 12.68 2.64 -12.52
CA GLY A 26 12.64 1.39 -13.27
C GLY A 26 13.98 0.69 -13.47
N SER A 27 15.09 1.40 -13.22
CA SER A 27 16.45 0.85 -13.25
C SER A 27 16.84 0.08 -11.98
N ILE A 28 16.07 0.22 -10.91
CA ILE A 28 16.33 -0.43 -9.63
C ILE A 28 15.46 -1.69 -9.57
N ALA A 29 16.11 -2.86 -9.58
CA ALA A 29 15.41 -4.13 -9.51
C ALA A 29 14.67 -4.31 -8.16
N PRO A 30 13.50 -4.98 -8.15
CA PRO A 30 12.88 -5.44 -6.92
C PRO A 30 13.82 -6.39 -6.17
N ALA A 31 13.99 -6.15 -4.86
CA ALA A 31 14.64 -7.08 -3.95
C ALA A 31 13.66 -8.15 -3.42
N LEU A 32 12.35 -7.90 -3.60
CA LEU A 32 11.27 -8.80 -3.25
C LEU A 32 10.38 -9.03 -4.47
N ALA A 33 9.94 -10.27 -4.66
CA ALA A 33 8.98 -10.62 -5.69
C ALA A 33 7.63 -9.91 -5.39
N PRO A 34 7.03 -9.20 -6.36
CA PRO A 34 5.69 -8.58 -6.24
C PRO A 34 4.64 -9.47 -5.57
N GLU A 35 4.62 -10.75 -5.92
CA GLU A 35 3.65 -11.75 -5.49
C GLU A 35 3.66 -11.95 -3.95
N LYS A 36 4.79 -11.64 -3.29
CA LYS A 36 4.87 -11.69 -1.83
C LYS A 36 3.91 -10.73 -1.15
N PHE A 37 3.50 -9.66 -1.82
CA PHE A 37 2.61 -8.64 -1.25
C PHE A 37 1.13 -8.96 -1.44
N GLU A 38 0.77 -9.96 -2.25
CA GLU A 38 -0.63 -10.34 -2.48
C GLU A 38 -1.36 -10.75 -1.20
N GLY A 39 -2.67 -10.48 -1.17
CA GLY A 39 -3.55 -10.85 -0.07
C GLY A 39 -4.06 -9.66 0.72
N LEU A 40 -4.58 -9.93 1.91
CA LEU A 40 -5.26 -8.95 2.76
C LEU A 40 -4.28 -8.27 3.72
N TRP A 41 -4.45 -6.96 3.86
CA TRP A 41 -3.69 -6.11 4.76
C TRP A 41 -4.65 -5.25 5.56
N CYS A 42 -4.44 -5.13 6.87
CA CYS A 42 -5.07 -4.12 7.69
C CYS A 42 -4.19 -2.88 7.67
N THR A 43 -4.73 -1.73 7.31
CA THR A 43 -3.95 -0.50 7.13
C THR A 43 -4.47 0.64 7.98
N SER A 44 -3.57 1.55 8.35
CA SER A 44 -3.95 2.74 9.11
C SER A 44 -3.07 3.95 8.85
N TYR A 45 -3.70 5.13 8.89
CA TYR A 45 -3.09 6.46 8.88
C TYR A 45 -3.96 7.44 9.67
N ILE A 46 -3.47 8.66 9.87
CA ILE A 46 -4.21 9.75 10.53
C ILE A 46 -4.55 10.82 9.49
N TYR A 47 -5.80 11.24 9.44
CA TYR A 47 -6.27 12.34 8.60
C TYR A 47 -6.98 13.38 9.47
N GLU A 48 -6.49 14.63 9.47
CA GLU A 48 -7.06 15.72 10.27
C GLU A 48 -7.34 15.29 11.73
N ASP A 49 -6.32 14.70 12.37
CA ASP A 49 -6.35 14.18 13.74
C ASP A 49 -7.28 12.97 13.97
N ALA A 50 -7.96 12.47 12.95
CA ALA A 50 -8.81 11.28 13.02
C ALA A 50 -8.06 10.03 12.55
N HIS A 51 -8.15 8.95 13.33
CA HIS A 51 -7.61 7.65 12.96
C HIS A 51 -8.46 7.02 11.87
N HIS A 52 -7.83 6.61 10.77
CA HIS A 52 -8.46 5.84 9.72
C HIS A 52 -7.91 4.40 9.73
N VAL A 53 -8.80 3.44 9.51
CA VAL A 53 -8.48 2.03 9.39
C VAL A 53 -9.30 1.36 8.30
N ASP A 54 -8.68 0.42 7.62
CA ASP A 54 -9.32 -0.34 6.55
C ASP A 54 -8.70 -1.73 6.36
N VAL A 55 -9.41 -2.58 5.61
CA VAL A 55 -8.83 -3.77 4.99
C VAL A 55 -8.59 -3.48 3.52
N THR A 56 -7.36 -3.70 3.08
CA THR A 56 -6.91 -3.53 1.70
C THR A 56 -6.51 -4.87 1.11
N SER A 57 -7.10 -5.21 -0.03
CA SER A 57 -6.70 -6.37 -0.83
C SER A 57 -5.63 -5.94 -1.84
N VAL A 58 -4.47 -6.58 -1.79
CA VAL A 58 -3.38 -6.40 -2.76
C VAL A 58 -3.47 -7.51 -3.80
N THR A 59 -3.44 -7.14 -5.07
CA THR A 59 -3.39 -8.05 -6.22
C THR A 59 -2.21 -7.71 -7.12
N VAL A 60 -1.59 -8.72 -7.73
CA VAL A 60 -0.49 -8.55 -8.67
C VAL A 60 -0.94 -8.97 -10.06
N ALA A 61 -0.75 -8.08 -11.03
CA ALA A 61 -0.99 -8.38 -12.43
C ALA A 61 0.12 -7.78 -13.29
N ASN A 62 0.75 -8.59 -14.14
CA ASN A 62 1.82 -8.16 -15.05
C ASN A 62 2.97 -7.41 -14.34
N GLY A 63 3.29 -7.80 -13.10
CA GLY A 63 4.31 -7.15 -12.27
C GLY A 63 3.90 -5.80 -11.66
N ALA A 64 2.68 -5.32 -11.92
CA ALA A 64 2.10 -4.16 -11.26
C ALA A 64 1.29 -4.61 -10.03
N LEU A 65 1.43 -3.88 -8.93
CA LEU A 65 0.67 -4.10 -7.70
C LEU A 65 -0.47 -3.10 -7.68
N THR A 66 -1.69 -3.61 -7.47
CA THR A 66 -2.84 -2.77 -7.16
C THR A 66 -3.36 -3.14 -5.78
N ALA A 67 -3.83 -2.15 -5.05
CA ALA A 67 -4.38 -2.28 -3.72
C ALA A 67 -5.71 -1.54 -3.68
N ARG A 68 -6.74 -2.19 -3.16
CA ARG A 68 -8.07 -1.60 -3.06
C ARG A 68 -8.69 -1.95 -1.72
N ASN A 69 -9.38 -1.00 -1.13
CA ASN A 69 -10.20 -1.31 0.04
C ASN A 69 -11.26 -2.36 -0.30
N THR A 70 -11.30 -3.39 0.53
CA THR A 70 -12.25 -4.50 0.43
C THR A 70 -13.05 -4.55 1.73
N PRO A 71 -14.25 -5.15 1.74
CA PRO A 71 -14.95 -5.41 2.98
C PRO A 71 -14.04 -6.08 4.04
N PRO A 72 -14.26 -5.83 5.34
CA PRO A 72 -15.28 -4.95 5.93
C PRO A 72 -15.12 -3.47 5.57
N ALA A 73 -16.21 -2.70 5.69
CA ALA A 73 -16.20 -1.28 5.32
C ALA A 73 -15.13 -0.51 6.13
N PRO A 74 -14.38 0.41 5.49
CA PRO A 74 -13.38 1.20 6.18
C PRO A 74 -14.01 2.11 7.23
N ARG A 75 -13.27 2.43 8.29
CA ARG A 75 -13.74 3.29 9.39
C ARG A 75 -12.78 4.46 9.61
N THR A 76 -13.34 5.62 9.89
CA THR A 76 -12.59 6.80 10.33
C THR A 76 -13.24 7.33 11.60
N GLU A 77 -12.42 7.62 12.61
CA GLU A 77 -12.89 8.20 13.87
C GLU A 77 -13.76 9.45 13.63
N GLY A 78 -14.88 9.54 14.35
CA GLY A 78 -15.80 10.68 14.26
C GLY A 78 -16.55 10.83 12.93
N ARG A 79 -16.45 9.87 12.01
CA ARG A 79 -17.12 9.93 10.69
C ARG A 79 -18.10 8.78 10.48
N ALA A 80 -19.20 9.07 9.78
CA ALA A 80 -20.19 8.08 9.41
C ALA A 80 -19.69 7.09 8.34
N MET A 81 -18.73 7.51 7.51
CA MET A 81 -18.12 6.70 6.46
C MET A 81 -16.60 6.83 6.49
N GLY A 82 -15.91 5.71 6.34
CA GLY A 82 -14.48 5.69 6.10
C GLY A 82 -14.12 6.05 4.66
N PHE A 83 -12.86 6.43 4.49
CA PHE A 83 -12.23 6.67 3.19
C PHE A 83 -12.05 5.36 2.41
N HIS A 84 -12.45 5.35 1.13
CA HIS A 84 -12.19 4.24 0.21
C HIS A 84 -11.07 4.63 -0.75
N ASN A 85 -10.00 3.85 -0.81
CA ASN A 85 -8.76 4.13 -1.50
C ASN A 85 -8.48 3.05 -2.54
N ASP A 86 -8.16 3.50 -3.74
CA ASP A 86 -7.57 2.71 -4.81
C ASP A 86 -6.10 3.13 -4.94
N ILE A 87 -5.20 2.16 -5.00
CA ILE A 87 -3.76 2.37 -4.89
C ILE A 87 -3.04 1.56 -5.96
N ASN A 88 -2.08 2.19 -6.62
CA ASN A 88 -1.17 1.53 -7.56
C ASN A 88 0.27 1.68 -7.07
N PHE A 89 1.03 0.58 -7.06
CA PHE A 89 2.43 0.56 -6.67
C PHE A 89 3.34 -0.04 -7.73
N SER A 90 4.60 0.37 -7.67
CA SER A 90 5.75 -0.37 -8.19
C SER A 90 6.64 -0.82 -7.04
N VAL A 91 7.25 -2.00 -7.17
CA VAL A 91 8.25 -2.49 -6.21
C VAL A 91 9.64 -2.03 -6.66
N VAL A 92 10.36 -1.33 -5.78
CA VAL A 92 11.68 -0.76 -6.03
C VAL A 92 12.59 -1.15 -4.88
N GLY A 93 13.53 -2.08 -5.10
CA GLY A 93 14.25 -2.71 -4.00
C GLY A 93 13.25 -3.37 -3.03
N ARG A 94 13.24 -2.95 -1.76
CA ARG A 94 12.26 -3.41 -0.74
C ARG A 94 11.09 -2.46 -0.54
N HIS A 95 10.95 -1.44 -1.38
CA HIS A 95 9.95 -0.39 -1.22
C HIS A 95 8.79 -0.58 -2.18
N LEU A 96 7.60 -0.22 -1.73
CA LEU A 96 6.43 0.01 -2.57
C LEU A 96 6.27 1.50 -2.73
N ILE A 97 6.38 1.99 -3.96
CA ILE A 97 6.26 3.40 -4.31
C ILE A 97 5.12 3.55 -5.29
N GLY A 98 4.19 4.44 -4.98
CA GLY A 98 2.91 4.46 -5.66
C GLY A 98 2.11 5.74 -5.48
N GLN A 99 0.91 5.67 -6.03
CA GLN A 99 -0.10 6.72 -5.96
C GLN A 99 -1.40 6.09 -5.49
N TRP A 100 -2.20 6.90 -4.83
CA TRP A 100 -3.51 6.48 -4.35
C TRP A 100 -4.53 7.58 -4.60
N LEU A 101 -5.78 7.18 -4.76
CA LEU A 101 -6.94 8.04 -4.96
C LEU A 101 -8.05 7.60 -4.00
N ASN A 102 -8.66 8.55 -3.30
CA ASN A 102 -9.90 8.30 -2.61
C ASN A 102 -11.07 8.29 -3.59
N THR A 103 -11.88 7.24 -3.58
CA THR A 103 -13.06 7.11 -4.43
C THR A 103 -14.33 7.68 -3.79
N SER A 104 -14.28 7.98 -2.50
CA SER A 104 -15.37 8.65 -1.76
C SER A 104 -15.23 10.18 -1.73
N ASP A 105 -14.03 10.71 -2.00
CA ASP A 105 -13.71 12.14 -2.03
C ASP A 105 -12.68 12.45 -3.14
N SER A 106 -13.13 13.07 -4.23
CA SER A 106 -12.29 13.37 -5.39
C SER A 106 -11.14 14.33 -5.12
N TYR A 107 -11.16 15.07 -4.00
CA TYR A 107 -10.10 16.01 -3.64
C TYR A 107 -9.02 15.38 -2.77
N TYR A 108 -9.22 14.14 -2.31
CA TYR A 108 -8.29 13.44 -1.44
C TYR A 108 -7.52 12.35 -2.19
N PHE A 109 -6.29 12.63 -2.58
CA PHE A 109 -5.42 11.71 -3.30
C PHE A 109 -3.95 12.10 -3.11
N GLY A 110 -3.04 11.21 -3.52
CA GLY A 110 -1.62 11.57 -3.52
C GLY A 110 -0.66 10.43 -3.79
N SER A 111 0.44 10.42 -3.05
CA SER A 111 1.55 9.48 -3.24
C SER A 111 1.86 8.75 -1.95
N LEU A 112 2.40 7.54 -2.10
CA LEU A 112 2.68 6.63 -1.01
C LEU A 112 4.04 5.98 -1.22
N HIS A 113 4.85 5.92 -0.16
CA HIS A 113 6.14 5.24 -0.13
C HIS A 113 6.24 4.41 1.14
N LEU A 114 6.14 3.09 0.98
CA LEU A 114 6.25 2.12 2.06
C LEU A 114 7.51 1.29 1.91
N ALA A 115 8.14 0.94 3.02
CA ALA A 115 9.18 -0.06 3.09
C ALA A 115 8.58 -1.39 3.59
N ALA A 116 8.91 -2.48 2.91
CA ALA A 116 8.65 -3.82 3.43
C ALA A 116 9.66 -4.14 4.53
N LEU A 117 9.19 -4.19 5.78
CA LEU A 117 10.04 -4.48 6.92
C LEU A 117 10.51 -5.95 6.90
N PRO A 118 11.53 -6.31 7.71
CA PRO A 118 11.90 -7.70 7.92
C PRO A 118 10.68 -8.53 8.33
N GLY A 119 10.61 -9.81 7.93
CA GLY A 119 9.42 -10.65 8.14
C GLY A 119 8.34 -10.49 7.07
N GLU A 120 8.34 -9.38 6.29
CA GLU A 120 7.42 -9.16 5.16
C GLU A 120 5.94 -9.15 5.56
N THR A 121 5.66 -8.98 6.86
CA THR A 121 4.31 -8.88 7.46
C THR A 121 3.90 -7.44 7.71
N VAL A 122 4.83 -6.49 7.62
CA VAL A 122 4.56 -5.06 7.83
C VAL A 122 5.10 -4.24 6.67
N LEU A 123 4.26 -3.32 6.16
CA LEU A 123 4.69 -2.21 5.32
C LEU A 123 4.60 -0.93 6.13
N ASP A 124 5.66 -0.14 6.16
CA ASP A 124 5.72 1.08 6.96
C ASP A 124 6.35 2.22 6.17
N GLY A 125 5.77 3.40 6.26
CA GLY A 125 6.30 4.56 5.56
C GLY A 125 5.39 5.77 5.61
N MET A 126 5.46 6.55 4.55
CA MET A 126 4.88 7.89 4.48
C MET A 126 3.96 8.02 3.28
N TYR A 127 2.93 8.84 3.44
CA TYR A 127 2.13 9.35 2.34
C TYR A 127 2.22 10.86 2.28
N SER A 128 1.96 11.41 1.10
CA SER A 128 1.61 12.80 0.90
C SER A 128 0.24 12.87 0.23
N ALA A 129 -0.60 13.81 0.62
CA ALA A 129 -1.93 13.99 0.08
C ALA A 129 -2.22 15.44 -0.26
N ILE A 130 -2.95 15.66 -1.34
CA ILE A 130 -3.67 16.91 -1.58
C ILE A 130 -4.99 16.78 -0.84
N VAL A 131 -5.35 17.81 -0.06
CA VAL A 131 -6.64 17.86 0.67
C VAL A 131 -7.49 19.08 0.27
N SER A 132 -6.86 20.03 -0.43
CA SER A 132 -7.51 21.15 -1.12
C SER A 132 -6.53 21.74 -2.13
N ASP A 133 -7.00 22.64 -3.00
CA ASP A 133 -6.18 23.30 -4.03
C ASP A 133 -4.92 24.01 -3.50
N SER A 134 -4.88 24.33 -2.21
CA SER A 134 -3.77 25.06 -1.58
C SER A 134 -3.05 24.30 -0.46
N LYS A 135 -3.49 23.08 -0.14
CA LYS A 135 -2.98 22.35 1.03
C LYS A 135 -2.52 20.95 0.65
N VAL A 136 -1.25 20.70 0.92
CA VAL A 136 -0.63 19.37 0.92
C VAL A 136 -0.34 18.97 2.35
N VAL A 137 -0.66 17.74 2.70
CA VAL A 137 -0.32 17.12 3.99
C VAL A 137 0.59 15.93 3.77
N ALA A 138 1.30 15.52 4.81
CA ALA A 138 2.04 14.28 4.84
C ALA A 138 1.86 13.62 6.20
N GLY A 139 1.86 12.29 6.20
CA GLY A 139 1.66 11.50 7.40
C GLY A 139 2.22 10.10 7.25
N ARG A 140 2.20 9.35 8.35
CA ARG A 140 2.57 7.94 8.34
C ARG A 140 1.40 7.09 7.86
N TRP A 141 1.71 6.03 7.14
CA TRP A 141 0.75 4.99 6.77
C TRP A 141 1.41 3.65 6.98
N ARG A 142 0.80 2.81 7.82
CA ARG A 142 1.34 1.50 8.18
C ARG A 142 0.32 0.41 7.90
N TRP A 143 0.82 -0.71 7.38
CA TRP A 143 0.04 -1.84 6.91
C TRP A 143 0.56 -3.09 7.59
N VAL A 144 -0.33 -3.93 8.10
CA VAL A 144 0.01 -5.21 8.69
C VAL A 144 -0.77 -6.31 7.97
N ARG A 145 -0.08 -7.38 7.62
CA ARG A 145 -0.63 -8.52 6.89
C ARG A 145 -1.67 -9.24 7.76
N ILE A 146 -2.82 -9.55 7.16
CA ILE A 146 -3.84 -10.40 7.78
C ILE A 146 -3.50 -11.86 7.48
N GLU A 147 -3.65 -12.74 8.48
CA GLU A 147 -3.41 -14.17 8.31
C GLU A 147 -4.44 -14.80 7.36
N PRO A 148 -4.05 -15.28 6.16
CA PRO A 148 -5.02 -15.67 5.12
C PRO A 148 -5.97 -16.80 5.55
N ARG A 149 -5.48 -17.73 6.38
CA ARG A 149 -6.29 -18.86 6.87
C ARG A 149 -7.43 -18.43 7.77
N THR A 150 -7.29 -17.30 8.47
CA THR A 150 -8.31 -16.80 9.40
C THR A 150 -9.45 -16.07 8.69
N ALA A 151 -9.25 -15.66 7.44
CA ALA A 151 -10.28 -15.08 6.59
C ALA A 151 -11.00 -16.11 5.70
N LEU A 152 -10.52 -17.35 5.65
CA LEU A 152 -11.08 -18.38 4.77
C LEU A 152 -12.51 -18.73 5.19
N GLY A 153 -13.46 -18.58 4.27
CA GLY A 153 -14.87 -18.91 4.50
C GLY A 153 -15.65 -17.87 5.32
N ILE A 154 -15.02 -16.75 5.69
CA ILE A 154 -15.70 -15.63 6.35
C ILE A 154 -16.25 -14.69 5.28
N ASP A 155 -17.54 -14.37 5.37
CA ASP A 155 -18.12 -13.31 4.56
C ASP A 155 -17.76 -11.93 5.16
N LEU A 156 -16.71 -11.32 4.60
CA LEU A 156 -16.21 -10.03 5.04
C LEU A 156 -17.22 -8.88 4.88
N THR A 157 -18.31 -9.07 4.13
CA THR A 157 -19.39 -8.07 4.02
C THR A 157 -20.31 -8.05 5.24
N THR A 158 -20.24 -9.06 6.10
CA THR A 158 -21.13 -9.25 7.27
C THR A 158 -20.47 -8.90 8.61
N VAL A 159 -19.20 -8.50 8.58
CA VAL A 159 -18.43 -8.16 9.78
C VAL A 159 -18.03 -6.69 9.74
N SER A 160 -17.69 -6.14 10.90
CA SER A 160 -17.26 -4.75 11.07
C SER A 160 -15.86 -4.71 11.65
N LEU A 161 -15.04 -3.76 11.19
CA LEU A 161 -13.77 -3.45 11.82
C LEU A 161 -13.99 -2.94 13.25
N ALA A 162 -13.12 -3.29 14.17
CA ALA A 162 -13.09 -2.73 15.52
C ALA A 162 -12.85 -1.20 15.52
N ASP A 163 -12.84 -0.61 16.72
CA ASP A 163 -12.63 0.83 16.90
C ASP A 163 -11.35 1.35 16.21
N PRO A 164 -11.42 2.44 15.41
CA PRO A 164 -10.27 2.95 14.68
C PRO A 164 -9.07 3.35 15.53
N ASN A 165 -9.28 3.89 16.73
CA ASN A 165 -8.18 4.30 17.60
C ASN A 165 -7.45 3.07 18.18
N ARG A 166 -8.21 2.07 18.63
CA ARG A 166 -7.67 0.76 19.08
C ARG A 166 -6.87 0.10 17.96
N LEU A 167 -7.45 0.01 16.76
CA LEU A 167 -6.81 -0.66 15.62
C LEU A 167 -5.58 0.10 15.12
N HIS A 168 -5.62 1.43 15.09
CA HIS A 168 -4.45 2.25 14.77
C HIS A 168 -3.28 1.95 15.71
N SER A 169 -3.53 1.94 17.02
CA SER A 169 -2.52 1.64 18.03
C SER A 169 -1.92 0.24 17.81
N MET A 170 -2.79 -0.78 17.66
CA MET A 170 -2.37 -2.15 17.37
C MET A 170 -1.50 -2.26 16.10
N ILE A 171 -1.88 -1.58 15.02
CA ILE A 171 -1.14 -1.58 13.74
C ILE A 171 0.23 -0.92 13.91
N PHE A 172 0.28 0.23 14.59
CA PHE A 172 1.52 1.01 14.78
C PHE A 172 2.49 0.35 15.77
N GLU A 173 1.98 -0.41 16.73
CA GLU A 173 2.76 -1.17 17.70
C GLU A 173 3.14 -2.57 17.22
N HIS A 174 2.56 -3.06 16.11
CA HIS A 174 2.82 -4.41 15.62
C HIS A 174 4.31 -4.62 15.29
N ASP A 175 4.91 -5.61 15.93
CA ASP A 175 6.32 -5.96 15.76
C ASP A 175 6.56 -6.61 14.38
N PRO A 176 7.56 -6.15 13.60
CA PRO A 176 7.79 -6.67 12.24
C PRO A 176 8.16 -8.15 12.16
N TYR A 177 8.65 -8.74 13.25
CA TYR A 177 9.01 -10.16 13.30
C TYR A 177 7.87 -11.04 13.79
N SER A 178 6.75 -10.44 14.18
CA SER A 178 5.55 -11.15 14.58
C SER A 178 4.83 -11.76 13.38
N ARG A 179 4.04 -12.79 13.68
CA ARG A 179 3.15 -13.42 12.70
C ARG A 179 2.10 -12.42 12.19
N PRO A 180 1.55 -12.64 10.98
CA PRO A 180 0.37 -11.90 10.51
C PRO A 180 -0.76 -11.86 11.55
N ILE A 181 -1.53 -10.78 11.56
CA ILE A 181 -2.64 -10.60 12.51
C ILE A 181 -3.83 -11.48 12.09
N PRO A 182 -4.39 -12.31 12.99
CA PRO A 182 -5.63 -13.02 12.75
C PRO A 182 -6.79 -12.06 12.45
N LEU A 183 -7.66 -12.40 11.50
CA LEU A 183 -8.81 -11.58 11.12
C LEU A 183 -9.68 -11.21 12.34
N ALA A 184 -9.91 -12.16 13.26
CA ALA A 184 -10.73 -11.91 14.44
C ALA A 184 -10.20 -10.79 15.36
N GLU A 185 -8.89 -10.52 15.35
CA GLU A 185 -8.29 -9.46 16.19
C GLU A 185 -8.59 -8.05 15.67
N ILE A 186 -9.00 -7.92 14.39
CA ILE A 186 -9.31 -6.63 13.78
C ILE A 186 -10.80 -6.32 13.66
N LEU A 187 -11.66 -7.26 14.08
CA LEU A 187 -13.12 -7.13 14.00
C LEU A 187 -13.70 -6.65 15.33
N GLU A 188 -14.92 -6.11 15.29
CA GLU A 188 -15.72 -5.90 16.50
C GLU A 188 -15.99 -7.23 17.22
N GLU A 189 -15.96 -7.19 18.54
CA GLU A 189 -16.41 -8.31 19.36
C GLU A 189 -17.94 -8.46 19.19
N PRO A 190 -18.46 -9.70 19.04
CA PRO A 190 -19.90 -9.96 18.90
C PRO A 190 -20.76 -9.47 20.07
#